data_AF-A0A0A1TYY7-F1
#
_entry.id   AF-A0A0A1TYY7-F1
#
_cell.length_a   1.000
_cell.length_b   1.000
_cell.length_c   1.000
_cell.angle_alpha   90.00
_cell.angle_beta   90.00
_cell.angle_gamma   90.00
#
_symmetry.space_group_name_H-M   'P 1'
#
loop_
_entity.id
_entity.type
_entity.pdbx_description
1 polymer ?
#
loop_
_entity_poly.entity_id
_entity_poly.type
_entity_poly.pdbx_seq_one_letter_code
_entity_poly.pdbx_strand_id
1 'polypeptide(L)'
;MFDSFVSQCSSAIGFKEDMFRFMMAFLMEIPITLFLRYLPDNPRLKHMIYGCIGIFISFFIYNGMTFCVFITMLPVYFIMKYMPNKTGAYICFALSLGYLLTLHIKRMLDNYLGYDLDFSSVQMVLTIKFTTFAFSVANANDKDYVCSKYTEQHKIKTYPTLLEFFGYTFFYPAFFSGPALEFTEYIAFVDMSMFDEFGKKVPPISLKAVGN
;
A
#
# COMPACT_ATOMS: atom_id res chain seq x y z
N MET A 1 20.85 -4.78 17.60
CA MET A 1 20.06 -5.08 18.82
C MET A 1 18.74 -5.75 18.46
N PHE A 2 17.94 -5.17 17.55
CA PHE A 2 16.69 -5.81 17.06
C PHE A 2 16.91 -7.16 16.37
N ASP A 3 17.92 -7.30 15.50
CA ASP A 3 18.17 -8.57 14.80
C ASP A 3 18.55 -9.71 15.77
N SER A 4 19.31 -9.39 16.82
CA SER A 4 19.67 -10.34 17.88
C SER A 4 18.45 -10.75 18.71
N PHE A 5 17.49 -9.86 18.93
CA PHE A 5 16.24 -10.20 19.63
C PHE A 5 15.36 -11.10 18.74
N VAL A 6 15.23 -10.74 17.46
CA VAL A 6 14.50 -11.52 16.47
C VAL A 6 15.07 -12.93 16.34
N SER A 7 16.38 -13.10 16.21
CA SER A 7 16.99 -14.43 16.03
C SER A 7 16.82 -15.33 17.26
N GLN A 8 16.91 -14.77 18.47
CA GLN A 8 16.69 -15.50 19.73
C GLN A 8 15.23 -15.97 19.84
N CYS A 9 14.26 -15.08 19.61
CA CYS A 9 12.84 -15.43 19.66
C CYS A 9 12.44 -16.41 18.55
N SER A 10 12.97 -16.21 17.34
CA SER A 10 12.69 -17.08 16.18
C SER A 10 13.21 -18.49 16.42
N SER A 11 14.41 -18.61 17.01
CA SER A 11 15.02 -19.91 17.37
C SER A 11 14.26 -20.61 18.48
N ALA A 12 13.70 -19.87 19.44
CA ALA A 12 12.90 -20.43 20.53
C ALA A 12 11.54 -20.97 20.06
N ILE A 13 10.92 -20.31 19.07
CA ILE A 13 9.61 -20.69 18.52
C ILE A 13 9.72 -21.71 17.36
N GLY A 14 10.90 -21.77 16.71
CA GLY A 14 11.14 -22.65 15.56
C GLY A 14 10.71 -22.07 14.21
N PHE A 15 10.51 -20.74 14.11
CA PHE A 15 10.20 -20.08 12.85
C PHE A 15 11.46 -19.59 12.13
N LYS A 16 11.35 -19.40 10.81
CA LYS A 16 12.33 -18.62 10.03
C LYS A 16 12.22 -17.14 10.41
N GLU A 17 13.35 -16.46 10.48
CA GLU A 17 13.42 -15.07 10.96
C GLU A 17 12.49 -14.12 10.16
N ASP A 18 12.40 -14.30 8.85
CA ASP A 18 11.57 -13.45 7.97
C ASP A 18 10.08 -13.59 8.27
N MET A 19 9.62 -14.82 8.54
CA MET A 19 8.24 -15.08 8.93
C MET A 19 7.94 -14.53 10.32
N PHE A 20 8.91 -14.59 11.25
CA PHE A 20 8.76 -14.00 12.57
C PHE A 20 8.67 -12.47 12.51
N ARG A 21 9.52 -11.81 11.70
CA ARG A 21 9.46 -10.36 11.47
C ARG A 21 8.11 -9.94 10.91
N PHE A 22 7.60 -10.68 9.91
CA PHE A 22 6.30 -10.43 9.31
C PHE A 22 5.15 -10.58 10.32
N MET A 23 5.16 -11.65 11.13
CA MET A 23 4.15 -11.86 12.18
C MET A 23 4.19 -10.75 13.24
N MET A 24 5.39 -10.35 13.68
CA MET A 24 5.56 -9.25 14.63
C MET A 24 5.05 -7.93 14.06
N ALA A 25 5.34 -7.64 12.79
CA ALA A 25 4.82 -6.45 12.11
C ALA A 25 3.28 -6.44 12.10
N PHE A 26 2.64 -7.57 11.77
CA PHE A 26 1.18 -7.69 11.77
C PHE A 26 0.58 -7.50 13.18
N LEU A 27 1.21 -8.04 14.21
CA LEU A 27 0.77 -7.84 15.60
C LEU A 27 0.99 -6.40 16.07
N MET A 28 2.08 -5.75 15.66
CA MET A 28 2.36 -4.34 15.96
C MET A 28 1.40 -3.39 15.25
N GLU A 29 0.80 -3.81 14.15
CA GLU A 29 -0.17 -3.00 13.43
C GLU A 29 -1.37 -2.62 14.30
N ILE A 30 -1.88 -3.57 15.10
CA ILE A 30 -3.05 -3.37 15.97
C ILE A 30 -2.87 -2.20 16.96
N PRO A 31 -1.83 -2.18 17.84
CA PRO A 31 -1.62 -1.07 18.76
C PRO A 31 -1.29 0.24 18.03
N ILE A 32 -0.59 0.16 16.89
CA ILE A 32 -0.31 1.34 16.06
C ILE A 32 -1.61 1.97 15.57
N THR A 33 -2.53 1.18 15.02
CA THR A 33 -3.83 1.67 14.56
C THR A 33 -4.67 2.25 15.70
N LEU A 34 -4.66 1.62 16.88
CA LEU A 34 -5.34 2.15 18.06
C LEU A 34 -4.80 3.51 18.50
N PHE A 35 -3.47 3.69 18.43
CA PHE A 35 -2.84 4.97 18.75
C PHE A 35 -3.15 6.04 17.69
N LEU A 36 -3.07 5.67 16.40
CA LEU A 36 -3.34 6.57 15.28
C LEU A 36 -4.79 7.05 15.21
N ARG A 37 -5.72 6.41 15.93
CA ARG A 37 -7.10 6.89 16.07
C ARG A 37 -7.20 8.25 16.76
N TYR A 38 -6.25 8.58 17.64
CA TYR A 38 -6.20 9.86 18.36
C TYR A 38 -5.47 10.96 17.59
N LEU A 39 -5.02 10.67 16.36
CA LEU A 39 -4.27 11.63 15.56
C LEU A 39 -5.16 12.84 15.20
N PRO A 40 -4.64 14.08 15.29
CA PRO A 40 -5.40 15.27 14.91
C PRO A 40 -5.81 15.22 13.44
N ASP A 41 -6.93 15.90 13.13
CA ASP A 41 -7.52 15.89 11.79
C ASP A 41 -6.77 16.82 10.83
N ASN A 42 -5.57 16.41 10.45
CA ASN A 42 -4.73 17.08 9.47
C ASN A 42 -4.31 16.08 8.38
N PRO A 43 -4.87 16.17 7.15
CA PRO A 43 -4.57 15.25 6.06
C PRO A 43 -3.08 15.11 5.73
N ARG A 44 -2.35 16.23 5.68
CA ARG A 44 -0.91 16.22 5.37
C ARG A 44 -0.10 15.44 6.41
N LEU A 45 -0.46 15.63 7.69
CA LEU A 45 0.18 14.92 8.80
C LEU A 45 -0.14 13.43 8.73
N LYS A 46 -1.39 13.06 8.43
CA LYS A 46 -1.82 11.66 8.24
C LYS A 46 -1.04 10.97 7.12
N HIS A 47 -0.94 11.58 5.93
CA HIS A 47 -0.16 11.02 4.82
C HIS A 47 1.30 10.77 5.21
N MET A 48 1.92 11.73 5.90
CA MET A 48 3.31 11.62 6.35
C MET A 48 3.47 10.51 7.39
N ILE A 49 2.61 10.47 8.42
CA ILE A 49 2.69 9.49 9.50
C ILE A 49 2.43 8.07 8.98
N TYR A 50 1.38 7.87 8.19
CA TYR A 50 1.07 6.54 7.63
C TYR A 50 2.18 6.06 6.70
N GLY A 51 2.72 6.95 5.86
CA GLY A 51 3.84 6.60 4.98
C GLY A 51 5.13 6.31 5.73
N CYS A 52 5.48 7.10 6.76
CA CYS A 52 6.66 6.86 7.60
C CYS A 52 6.57 5.53 8.36
N ILE A 53 5.40 5.21 8.91
CA ILE A 53 5.15 3.93 9.58
C ILE A 53 5.25 2.79 8.56
N GLY A 54 4.65 2.91 7.39
CA GLY A 54 4.72 1.89 6.34
C GLY A 54 6.14 1.61 5.87
N ILE A 55 6.96 2.66 5.66
CA ILE A 55 8.39 2.49 5.34
C ILE A 55 9.14 1.83 6.49
N PHE A 56 8.90 2.25 7.73
CA PHE A 56 9.58 1.69 8.89
C PHE A 56 9.27 0.19 9.05
N ILE A 57 8.00 -0.19 8.96
CA ILE A 57 7.58 -1.60 9.00
C ILE A 57 8.16 -2.37 7.82
N SER A 58 8.18 -1.77 6.62
CA SER A 58 8.73 -2.43 5.44
C SER A 58 10.23 -2.67 5.60
N PHE A 59 10.95 -1.69 6.13
CA PHE A 59 12.37 -1.81 6.40
C PHE A 59 12.65 -2.86 7.48
N PHE A 60 11.79 -2.98 8.49
CA PHE A 60 11.90 -4.02 9.50
C PHE A 60 11.78 -5.44 8.91
N ILE A 61 10.86 -5.63 7.95
CA ILE A 61 10.60 -6.94 7.32
C ILE A 61 11.64 -7.25 6.23
N TYR A 62 11.83 -6.34 5.26
CA TYR A 62 12.60 -6.59 4.03
C TYR A 62 13.96 -5.87 3.99
N ASN A 63 14.34 -5.15 5.06
CA ASN A 63 15.57 -4.37 5.13
C ASN A 63 15.71 -3.43 3.92
N GLY A 64 16.88 -3.44 3.28
CA GLY A 64 17.22 -2.58 2.14
C GLY A 64 16.35 -2.81 0.89
N MET A 65 15.68 -3.96 0.74
CA MET A 65 14.79 -4.19 -0.40
C MET A 65 13.57 -3.26 -0.39
N THR A 66 13.24 -2.64 0.74
CA THR A 66 12.19 -1.60 0.83
C THR A 66 12.41 -0.46 -0.16
N PHE A 67 13.67 -0.09 -0.44
CA PHE A 67 13.96 0.99 -1.38
C PHE A 67 13.61 0.63 -2.83
N CYS A 68 13.42 -0.66 -3.14
CA CYS A 68 12.98 -1.11 -4.46
C CYS A 68 11.57 -0.63 -4.81
N VAL A 69 10.73 -0.29 -3.82
CA VAL A 69 9.41 0.32 -4.04
C VAL A 69 9.51 1.60 -4.87
N PHE A 70 10.55 2.41 -4.63
CA PHE A 70 10.74 3.67 -5.35
C PHE A 70 11.04 3.47 -6.84
N ILE A 71 11.56 2.30 -7.23
CA ILE A 71 11.84 1.96 -8.63
C ILE A 71 10.55 1.92 -9.45
N THR A 72 9.43 1.50 -8.86
CA THR A 72 8.14 1.44 -9.56
C THR A 72 7.24 2.62 -9.21
N MET A 73 7.26 3.09 -7.96
CA MET A 73 6.46 4.23 -7.49
C MET A 73 6.77 5.52 -8.27
N LEU A 74 8.05 5.92 -8.40
CA LEU A 74 8.39 7.20 -9.02
C LEU A 74 8.03 7.24 -10.51
N PRO A 75 8.39 6.23 -11.34
CA PRO A 75 7.96 6.22 -12.73
C PRO A 75 6.46 6.26 -12.91
N VAL A 76 5.68 5.47 -12.13
CA VAL A 76 4.21 5.47 -12.24
C VAL A 76 3.63 6.85 -11.99
N TYR A 77 4.11 7.54 -10.95
CA TYR A 77 3.70 8.91 -10.66
C TYR A 77 4.03 9.83 -11.84
N PHE A 78 5.30 9.91 -12.25
CA PHE A 78 5.68 10.86 -13.30
C PHE A 78 5.05 10.54 -14.67
N ILE A 79 4.94 9.27 -15.06
CA ILE A 79 4.29 8.87 -16.32
C ILE A 79 2.85 9.33 -16.32
N MET A 80 2.08 9.08 -15.26
CA MET A 80 0.67 9.50 -15.20
C MET A 80 0.50 11.01 -15.04
N LYS A 81 1.49 11.71 -14.49
CA LYS A 81 1.48 13.18 -14.40
C LYS A 81 1.65 13.83 -15.78
N TYR A 82 2.52 13.29 -16.62
CA TYR A 82 2.83 13.87 -17.94
C TYR A 82 2.00 13.27 -19.07
N MET A 83 1.52 12.04 -18.91
CA MET A 83 0.73 11.31 -19.90
C MET A 83 -0.52 10.68 -19.25
N PRO A 84 -1.53 11.50 -18.90
CA PRO A 84 -2.75 11.05 -18.23
C PRO A 84 -3.76 10.41 -19.19
N ASN A 85 -3.30 9.48 -20.04
CA ASN A 85 -4.12 8.79 -21.04
C ASN A 85 -3.97 7.26 -20.91
N LYS A 86 -4.75 6.51 -21.69
CA LYS A 86 -4.73 5.03 -21.65
C LYS A 86 -3.36 4.46 -21.98
N THR A 87 -2.63 5.07 -22.91
CA THR A 87 -1.25 4.67 -23.24
C THR A 87 -0.33 4.78 -22.03
N GLY A 88 -0.41 5.89 -21.29
CA GLY A 88 0.30 6.06 -20.01
C GLY A 88 -0.03 4.96 -19.00
N ALA A 89 -1.32 4.62 -18.88
CA ALA A 89 -1.76 3.54 -18.00
C ALA A 89 -1.20 2.17 -18.41
N TYR A 90 -1.19 1.84 -19.70
CA TYR A 90 -0.59 0.59 -20.20
C TYR A 90 0.93 0.54 -19.97
N ILE A 91 1.63 1.67 -20.10
CA ILE A 91 3.07 1.73 -19.79
C ILE A 91 3.31 1.51 -18.29
N CYS A 92 2.54 2.16 -17.41
CA CYS A 92 2.62 1.95 -15.97
C CYS A 92 2.35 0.49 -15.58
N PHE A 93 1.37 -0.14 -16.22
CA PHE A 93 1.08 -1.57 -16.05
C PHE A 93 2.25 -2.44 -16.50
N ALA A 94 2.78 -2.22 -17.71
CA ALA A 94 3.90 -2.99 -18.24
C ALA A 94 5.17 -2.82 -17.38
N LEU A 95 5.44 -1.61 -16.87
CA LEU A 95 6.55 -1.34 -15.97
C LEU A 95 6.40 -2.07 -14.64
N SER A 96 5.22 -1.97 -14.01
CA SER A 96 4.97 -2.57 -12.70
C SER A 96 4.97 -4.10 -12.77
N LEU A 97 4.27 -4.65 -13.76
CA LEU A 97 4.20 -6.09 -14.00
C LEU A 97 5.56 -6.65 -14.47
N GLY A 98 6.28 -5.93 -15.33
CA GLY A 98 7.61 -6.34 -15.80
C GLY A 98 8.65 -6.39 -14.66
N TYR A 99 8.59 -5.44 -13.74
CA TYR A 99 9.44 -5.47 -12.54
C TYR A 99 9.07 -6.65 -11.63
N LEU A 100 7.78 -6.88 -11.38
CA LEU A 100 7.30 -8.04 -10.62
C LEU A 100 7.74 -9.37 -11.26
N LEU A 101 7.63 -9.50 -12.58
CA LEU A 101 8.07 -10.68 -13.32
C LEU A 101 9.58 -10.92 -13.15
N THR A 102 10.38 -9.87 -13.17
CA THR A 102 11.83 -9.96 -12.96
C THR A 102 12.16 -10.51 -11.56
N LEU A 103 11.45 -10.05 -10.53
CA LEU A 103 11.60 -10.59 -9.16
C LEU A 103 11.22 -12.07 -9.10
N HIS A 104 10.14 -12.48 -9.76
CA HIS A 104 9.73 -13.89 -9.80
C HIS A 104 10.70 -14.78 -10.56
N ILE A 105 11.23 -14.31 -11.71
CA ILE A 105 12.26 -15.04 -12.45
C ILE A 105 13.52 -15.19 -11.60
N LYS A 106 13.98 -14.11 -10.96
CA LYS A 106 15.13 -14.16 -10.05
C LYS A 106 14.89 -15.16 -8.91
N ARG A 107 13.71 -15.13 -8.29
CA ARG A 107 13.33 -16.10 -7.24
C ARG A 107 13.38 -17.55 -7.74
N MET A 108 12.89 -17.82 -8.96
CA MET A 108 12.95 -19.16 -9.55
C MET A 108 14.38 -19.64 -9.81
N LEU A 109 15.30 -18.73 -10.16
CA LEU A 109 16.70 -19.05 -10.41
C LEU A 109 17.48 -19.26 -9.10
N ASP A 110 17.28 -18.39 -8.12
CA ASP A 110 18.07 -18.37 -6.88
C ASP A 110 17.54 -19.37 -5.82
N ASN A 111 16.22 -19.55 -5.73
CA ASN A 111 15.58 -20.32 -4.65
C ASN A 111 14.32 -21.05 -5.15
N TYR A 112 14.55 -21.99 -6.08
CA TYR A 112 13.49 -22.82 -6.64
C TYR A 112 12.78 -23.64 -5.53
N LEU A 113 11.45 -23.53 -5.44
CA LEU A 113 10.60 -24.13 -4.40
C LEU A 113 10.88 -23.65 -2.96
N GLY A 114 11.61 -22.55 -2.79
CA GLY A 114 11.81 -21.92 -1.49
C GLY A 114 10.52 -21.30 -0.93
N TYR A 115 10.28 -21.52 0.37
CA TYR A 115 9.15 -20.94 1.12
C TYR A 115 9.53 -19.65 1.87
N ASP A 116 10.58 -18.98 1.43
CA ASP A 116 11.04 -17.76 2.08
C ASP A 116 10.16 -16.55 1.72
N LEU A 117 9.98 -15.67 2.70
CA LEU A 117 9.23 -14.44 2.55
C LEU A 117 10.11 -13.44 1.80
N ASP A 118 9.58 -12.91 0.70
CA ASP A 118 10.34 -12.09 -0.23
C ASP A 118 9.56 -10.84 -0.62
N PHE A 119 10.31 -9.81 -1.05
CA PHE A 119 9.79 -8.51 -1.44
C PHE A 119 8.81 -8.59 -2.63
N SER A 120 8.87 -9.67 -3.42
CA SER A 120 7.88 -9.94 -4.47
C SER A 120 6.43 -9.88 -3.98
N SER A 121 6.14 -10.25 -2.73
CA SER A 121 4.79 -10.16 -2.13
C SER A 121 4.27 -8.72 -2.06
N VAL A 122 5.08 -7.78 -1.60
CA VAL A 122 4.77 -6.35 -1.58
C VAL A 122 4.61 -5.83 -3.01
N GLN A 123 5.50 -6.24 -3.91
CA GLN A 123 5.45 -5.80 -5.29
C GLN A 123 4.18 -6.28 -6.02
N MET A 124 3.58 -7.41 -5.64
CA MET A 124 2.27 -7.83 -6.16
C MET A 124 1.18 -6.81 -5.81
N VAL A 125 1.08 -6.42 -4.54
CA VAL A 125 0.08 -5.46 -4.05
C VAL A 125 0.30 -4.09 -4.71
N LEU A 126 1.56 -3.64 -4.80
CA LEU A 126 1.91 -2.38 -5.46
C LEU A 126 1.56 -2.39 -6.95
N THR A 127 1.76 -3.51 -7.63
CA THR A 127 1.41 -3.66 -9.05
C THR A 127 -0.09 -3.44 -9.26
N ILE A 128 -0.93 -3.98 -8.37
CA ILE A 128 -2.38 -3.74 -8.40
C ILE A 128 -2.65 -2.25 -8.15
N LYS A 129 -2.17 -1.69 -7.04
CA LYS A 129 -2.39 -0.29 -6.64
C LYS A 129 -1.96 0.73 -7.68
N PHE A 130 -0.84 0.51 -8.35
CA PHE A 130 -0.30 1.38 -9.39
C PHE A 130 -1.06 1.25 -10.70
N THR A 131 -1.47 0.04 -11.06
CA THR A 131 -2.28 -0.19 -12.25
C THR A 131 -3.66 0.44 -12.10
N THR A 132 -4.34 0.22 -10.97
CA THR A 132 -5.67 0.81 -10.73
C THR A 132 -5.59 2.33 -10.64
N PHE A 133 -4.57 2.89 -9.98
CA PHE A 133 -4.30 4.33 -9.98
C PHE A 133 -4.13 4.88 -11.41
N ALA A 134 -3.30 4.23 -12.23
CA ALA A 134 -3.02 4.70 -13.57
C ALA A 134 -4.26 4.67 -14.48
N PHE A 135 -5.05 3.60 -14.43
CA PHE A 135 -6.32 3.54 -15.15
C PHE A 135 -7.35 4.53 -14.61
N SER A 136 -7.37 4.78 -13.29
CA SER A 136 -8.28 5.75 -12.68
C SER A 136 -7.97 7.20 -13.10
N VAL A 137 -6.70 7.54 -13.27
CA VAL A 137 -6.29 8.84 -13.86
C VAL A 137 -6.63 8.89 -15.35
N ALA A 138 -6.31 7.84 -16.12
CA ALA A 138 -6.59 7.80 -17.56
C ALA A 138 -8.10 7.92 -17.86
N ASN A 139 -8.93 7.19 -17.12
CA ASN A 139 -10.39 7.21 -17.28
C ASN A 139 -11.02 8.53 -16.85
N ALA A 140 -10.39 9.29 -15.94
CA ALA A 140 -10.87 10.62 -15.57
C ALA A 140 -10.62 11.66 -16.68
N ASN A 141 -9.62 11.43 -17.54
CA ASN A 141 -9.27 12.32 -18.65
C ASN A 141 -9.93 11.94 -19.99
N ASP A 142 -10.47 10.72 -20.10
CA ASP A 142 -11.21 10.27 -21.27
C ASP A 142 -12.69 10.70 -21.17
N LYS A 143 -13.08 11.67 -22.01
CA LYS A 143 -14.45 12.24 -22.03
C LYS A 143 -15.46 11.30 -22.67
N ASP A 144 -15.02 10.43 -23.57
CA ASP A 144 -15.88 9.54 -24.34
C ASP A 144 -16.03 8.15 -23.68
N TYR A 145 -15.35 7.95 -22.55
CA TYR A 145 -15.37 6.68 -21.84
C TYR A 145 -16.66 6.48 -21.05
N VAL A 146 -17.50 5.54 -21.53
CA VAL A 146 -18.71 5.09 -20.83
C VAL A 146 -18.31 4.34 -19.57
N CYS A 147 -18.51 4.99 -18.42
CA CYS A 147 -18.06 4.45 -17.14
C CYS A 147 -19.08 3.50 -16.53
N SER A 148 -18.59 2.40 -15.96
CA SER A 148 -19.35 1.65 -14.98
C SER A 148 -19.54 2.49 -13.71
N LYS A 149 -20.57 2.19 -12.90
CA LYS A 149 -20.78 2.88 -11.61
C LYS A 149 -19.55 2.82 -10.71
N TYR A 150 -18.88 1.66 -10.66
CA TYR A 150 -17.65 1.48 -9.91
C TYR A 150 -16.54 2.39 -10.44
N THR A 151 -16.32 2.40 -11.76
CA THR A 151 -15.25 3.22 -12.35
C THR A 151 -15.48 4.71 -12.16
N GLU A 152 -16.74 5.17 -12.21
CA GLU A 152 -17.08 6.57 -11.98
C GLU A 152 -16.74 7.03 -10.56
N GLN A 153 -16.97 6.19 -9.56
CA GLN A 153 -16.66 6.48 -8.15
C GLN A 153 -15.14 6.59 -7.88
N HIS A 154 -14.33 5.86 -8.64
CA HIS A 154 -12.88 5.78 -8.45
C HIS A 154 -12.07 6.69 -9.39
N LYS A 155 -12.74 7.57 -10.16
CA LYS A 155 -12.06 8.53 -11.03
C LYS A 155 -11.21 9.52 -10.22
N ILE A 156 -9.95 9.65 -10.61
CA ILE A 156 -9.02 10.62 -10.03
C ILE A 156 -9.08 11.91 -10.85
N LYS A 157 -10.00 12.80 -10.47
CA LYS A 157 -10.24 14.08 -11.16
C LYS A 157 -9.14 15.11 -10.90
N THR A 158 -8.63 15.13 -9.66
CA THR A 158 -7.53 16.00 -9.26
C THR A 158 -6.29 15.14 -9.09
N TYR A 159 -5.23 15.47 -9.84
CA TYR A 159 -3.98 14.73 -9.78
C TYR A 159 -3.32 14.92 -8.40
N PRO A 160 -2.90 13.84 -7.72
CA PRO A 160 -2.43 13.94 -6.35
C PRO A 160 -1.05 14.56 -6.25
N THR A 161 -0.76 15.09 -5.06
CA THR A 161 0.59 15.51 -4.69
C THR A 161 1.48 14.29 -4.44
N LEU A 162 2.80 14.50 -4.49
CA LEU A 162 3.76 13.42 -4.24
C LEU A 162 3.62 12.86 -2.81
N LEU A 163 3.25 13.70 -1.84
CA LEU A 163 3.04 13.28 -0.45
C LEU A 163 1.79 12.40 -0.30
N GLU A 164 0.70 12.74 -0.96
CA GLU A 164 -0.52 11.92 -1.01
C GLU A 164 -0.24 10.56 -1.66
N PHE A 165 0.45 10.56 -2.80
CA PHE A 165 0.83 9.34 -3.49
C PHE A 165 1.82 8.48 -2.69
N PHE A 166 2.73 9.13 -1.95
CA PHE A 166 3.64 8.46 -1.03
C PHE A 166 2.90 7.79 0.13
N GLY A 167 2.00 8.51 0.80
CA GLY A 167 1.21 7.94 1.89
C GLY A 167 0.28 6.83 1.39
N TYR A 168 -0.27 6.95 0.18
CA TYR A 168 -1.05 5.89 -0.46
C TYR A 168 -0.19 4.66 -0.71
N THR A 169 0.99 4.85 -1.30
CA THR A 169 1.92 3.77 -1.64
C THR A 169 2.27 3.00 -0.37
N PHE A 170 2.78 3.69 0.65
CA PHE A 170 3.21 3.12 1.94
C PHE A 170 2.10 3.08 3.00
N PHE A 171 0.83 2.96 2.60
CA PHE A 171 -0.26 2.85 3.56
C PHE A 171 -0.17 1.53 4.31
N TYR A 172 0.36 1.58 5.54
CA TYR A 172 0.80 0.40 6.30
C TYR A 172 -0.23 -0.75 6.39
N PRO A 173 -1.57 -0.53 6.51
CA PRO A 173 -2.53 -1.63 6.59
C PRO A 173 -2.73 -2.40 5.29
N ALA A 174 -2.47 -1.75 4.16
CA ALA A 174 -2.69 -2.32 2.82
C ALA A 174 -1.39 -2.36 2.01
N PHE A 175 -0.25 -2.49 2.70
CA PHE A 175 1.06 -2.49 2.04
C PHE A 175 1.60 -3.92 1.81
N PHE A 176 1.46 -4.82 2.78
CA PHE A 176 2.08 -6.16 2.73
C PHE A 176 1.11 -7.32 2.47
N SER A 177 -0.08 -7.28 3.09
CA SER A 177 -1.05 -8.40 3.07
C SER A 177 -2.51 -7.97 3.06
N GLY A 178 -2.79 -6.67 3.01
CA GLY A 178 -4.15 -6.15 2.88
C GLY A 178 -4.65 -6.19 1.43
N PRO A 179 -5.97 -6.13 1.22
CA PRO A 179 -6.52 -5.94 -0.12
C PRO A 179 -5.97 -4.65 -0.73
N ALA A 180 -5.78 -4.64 -2.05
CA ALA A 180 -5.37 -3.43 -2.74
C ALA A 180 -6.50 -2.39 -2.64
N LEU A 181 -6.26 -1.36 -1.83
CA LEU A 181 -7.14 -0.21 -1.66
C LEU A 181 -7.02 0.71 -2.87
N GLU A 182 -8.13 1.26 -3.35
CA GLU A 182 -8.10 2.27 -4.42
C GLU A 182 -7.64 3.64 -3.90
N PHE A 183 -7.08 4.47 -4.78
CA PHE A 183 -6.55 5.77 -4.36
C PHE A 183 -7.63 6.70 -3.81
N THR A 184 -8.84 6.69 -4.37
CA THR A 184 -9.95 7.53 -3.91
C THR A 184 -10.45 7.11 -2.53
N GLU A 185 -10.46 5.82 -2.22
CA GLU A 185 -10.82 5.30 -0.90
C GLU A 185 -9.77 5.69 0.14
N TYR A 186 -8.49 5.62 -0.22
CA TYR A 186 -7.41 6.10 0.63
C TYR A 186 -7.55 7.59 0.99
N ILE A 187 -7.83 8.44 -0.01
CA ILE A 187 -8.06 9.87 0.24
C ILE A 187 -9.29 10.07 1.12
N ALA A 188 -10.39 9.36 0.85
CA ALA A 188 -11.61 9.46 1.65
C ALA A 188 -11.39 9.04 3.12
N PHE A 189 -10.51 8.07 3.37
CA PHE A 189 -10.07 7.68 4.71
C PHE A 189 -9.23 8.76 5.39
N VAL A 190 -8.28 9.36 4.68
CA VAL A 190 -7.40 10.38 5.26
C VAL A 190 -8.17 11.67 5.57
N ASP A 191 -9.03 12.12 4.65
CA ASP A 191 -9.87 13.31 4.79
C ASP A 191 -11.11 13.08 5.67
N MET A 192 -11.31 11.86 6.15
CA MET A 192 -12.45 11.43 6.97
C MET A 192 -13.82 11.60 6.31
N SER A 193 -13.89 11.87 5.00
CA SER A 193 -15.14 12.01 4.25
C SER A 193 -15.91 10.70 4.17
N MET A 194 -15.23 9.55 4.24
CA MET A 194 -15.91 8.26 4.36
C MET A 194 -16.69 8.10 5.68
N PHE A 195 -16.47 8.97 6.66
CA PHE A 195 -17.13 8.96 7.97
C PHE A 195 -18.01 10.20 8.16
N ASP A 196 -18.57 10.76 7.09
CA ASP A 196 -19.47 11.92 7.16
C ASP A 196 -20.66 11.66 8.10
N GLU A 197 -21.22 10.44 8.11
CA GLU A 197 -22.28 10.02 9.03
C GLU A 197 -21.89 10.10 10.52
N PHE A 198 -20.60 10.01 10.81
CA PHE A 198 -20.03 10.10 12.16
C PHE A 198 -19.40 11.47 12.44
N GLY A 199 -19.72 12.49 11.62
CA GLY A 199 -19.20 13.85 11.78
C GLY A 199 -17.70 13.94 11.51
N LYS A 200 -17.20 13.22 10.49
CA LYS A 200 -15.78 13.17 10.08
C LYS A 200 -14.85 12.67 11.18
N LYS A 201 -15.33 11.74 11.99
CA LYS A 201 -14.56 11.09 13.04
C LYS A 201 -14.67 9.59 12.88
N VAL A 202 -13.59 8.90 13.26
CA VAL A 202 -13.57 7.44 13.28
C VAL A 202 -14.71 6.95 14.19
N PRO A 203 -15.56 6.02 13.73
CA PRO A 203 -16.72 5.55 14.49
C PRO A 203 -16.30 5.01 15.86
N PRO A 204 -17.14 5.13 16.90
CA PRO A 204 -16.86 4.60 18.23
C PRO A 204 -16.60 3.08 18.17
N ILE A 205 -15.72 2.57 19.04
CA ILE A 205 -15.51 1.12 19.14
C ILE A 205 -16.78 0.55 19.77
N SER A 206 -17.60 -0.10 18.95
CA SER A 206 -18.73 -0.89 19.44
C SER A 206 -18.24 -2.30 19.75
N LEU A 207 -18.21 -2.68 21.03
CA LEU A 207 -17.96 -4.06 21.46
C LEU A 207 -19.21 -4.95 21.32
N LYS A 208 -20.35 -4.40 20.88
CA LYS A 208 -21.51 -5.21 20.51
C LYS A 208 -21.19 -5.88 19.18
N ALA A 209 -20.99 -7.20 19.23
CA ALA A 209 -20.88 -8.03 18.03
C ALA A 209 -22.08 -7.72 17.11
N VAL A 210 -21.81 -7.55 15.83
CA VAL A 210 -22.85 -7.48 14.79
C VAL A 210 -23.52 -8.86 14.77
N GLY A 211 -24.62 -8.99 15.50
CA GLY A 211 -25.35 -10.22 15.69
C GLY A 211 -26.70 -9.91 16.32
N ASN A 212 -27.67 -9.62 15.46
CA ASN A 212 -29.08 -9.92 15.62
C ASN A 212 -29.57 -10.45 14.28
#